data_AF-M9RQJ7-F1
#
_entry.id   AF-M9RQJ7-F1
#
_cell.length_a   1.000
_cell.length_b   1.000
_cell.length_c   1.000
_cell.angle_alpha   90.00
_cell.angle_beta   90.00
_cell.angle_gamma   90.00
#
_symmetry.space_group_name_H-M   'P 1'
#
loop_
_entity.id
_entity.type
_entity.pdbx_description
1 polymer ?
#
loop_
_entity_poly.entity_id
_entity_poly.type
_entity_poly.pdbx_seq_one_letter_code
_entity_poly.pdbx_strand_id
1 'polypeptide(L)'
;MSGCLAELPGGETGPFAHGNTLTFYYQTVLTDPPDQARIVSCEEQIIARSCVRMSNGATFPLEASDTGVAYGNEELRIVLQLDAGGVPSGIGQLKNVTSGEATGMRWVSLPS
;
A
#
# COMPACT_ATOMS: atom_id res chain seq x y z
N MET A 1 -2.86 -22.05 -15.92
CA MET A 1 -3.59 -21.17 -15.00
C MET A 1 -3.05 -19.77 -15.23
N SER A 2 -3.77 -18.96 -16.02
CA SER A 2 -3.39 -17.58 -16.29
C SER A 2 -3.79 -16.77 -15.07
N GLY A 3 -2.89 -16.62 -14.10
CA GLY A 3 -3.05 -15.60 -13.09
C GLY A 3 -3.07 -14.27 -13.84
N CYS A 4 -4.24 -13.63 -13.92
CA CYS A 4 -4.31 -12.25 -14.36
C CYS A 4 -3.38 -11.47 -13.42
N LEU A 5 -2.18 -11.14 -13.91
CA LEU A 5 -1.38 -10.08 -13.34
C LEU A 5 -2.22 -8.82 -13.52
N ALA A 6 -3.14 -8.57 -12.60
CA ALA A 6 -3.86 -7.31 -12.59
C ALA A 6 -2.78 -6.22 -12.56
N GLU A 7 -2.80 -5.34 -13.56
CA GLU A 7 -1.83 -4.27 -13.64
C GLU A 7 -1.90 -3.50 -12.31
N LEU A 8 -0.74 -3.29 -11.70
CA LEU A 8 -0.66 -2.42 -10.54
C LEU A 8 -1.29 -1.09 -10.95
N PRO A 9 -2.26 -0.55 -10.19
CA PRO A 9 -2.91 0.73 -10.53
C PRO A 9 -1.96 1.95 -10.43
N GLY A 10 -0.65 1.73 -10.35
CA GLY A 10 0.39 2.75 -10.35
C GLY A 10 0.97 2.93 -11.75
N GLY A 11 0.42 3.87 -12.51
CA GLY A 11 1.10 4.50 -13.64
C GLY A 11 1.92 5.72 -13.21
N GLU A 12 2.48 6.47 -14.16
CA GLU A 12 3.08 7.80 -13.91
C GLU A 12 2.09 8.77 -13.26
N THR A 13 0.78 8.52 -13.44
CA THR A 13 -0.31 9.24 -12.80
C THR A 13 -1.22 8.23 -12.08
N GLY A 14 -1.43 8.42 -10.78
CA GLY A 14 -2.25 7.54 -9.97
C GLY A 14 -1.94 7.59 -8.48
N PRO A 15 -2.77 6.94 -7.63
CA PRO A 15 -2.58 6.93 -6.18
C PRO A 15 -1.32 6.18 -5.75
N PHE A 16 -0.79 5.28 -6.58
CA PHE A 16 0.46 4.56 -6.33
C PHE A 16 1.58 5.00 -7.28
N ALA A 17 1.53 6.25 -7.75
CA ALA A 17 2.60 6.84 -8.55
C ALA A 17 3.85 7.08 -7.69
N HIS A 18 5.01 6.98 -8.33
CA HIS A 18 6.30 7.25 -7.68
C HIS A 18 6.35 8.67 -7.10
N GLY A 19 6.86 8.79 -5.87
CA GLY A 19 6.94 10.06 -5.16
C GLY A 19 5.72 10.39 -4.30
N ASN A 20 4.59 9.69 -4.47
CA ASN A 20 3.44 9.88 -3.59
C ASN A 20 3.73 9.36 -2.17
N THR A 21 3.06 9.97 -1.19
CA THR A 21 3.08 9.54 0.21
C THR A 21 1.72 8.96 0.60
N LEU A 22 1.71 7.71 1.05
CA LEU A 22 0.57 7.07 1.69
C LEU A 22 0.54 7.48 3.16
N THR A 23 -0.61 7.98 3.62
CA THR A 23 -0.88 8.35 5.02
C THR A 23 -2.00 7.48 5.55
N PHE A 24 -1.79 6.82 6.70
CA PHE A 24 -2.72 5.86 7.29
C PHE A 24 -3.35 6.41 8.57
N TYR A 25 -4.67 6.27 8.66
CA TYR A 25 -5.48 6.67 9.81
C TYR A 25 -6.14 5.43 10.40
N TYR A 26 -5.68 5.02 11.58
CA TYR A 26 -6.20 3.86 12.29
C TYR A 26 -7.34 4.28 13.21
N GLN A 27 -8.45 3.53 13.18
CA GLN A 27 -9.62 3.84 14.02
C GLN A 27 -9.32 3.74 15.52
N THR A 28 -8.29 2.99 15.90
CA THR A 28 -7.93 2.67 17.29
C THR A 28 -6.94 3.67 17.91
N VAL A 29 -6.39 4.60 17.14
CA VAL A 29 -5.27 5.45 17.57
C VAL A 29 -5.56 6.92 17.25
N LEU A 30 -6.37 7.57 18.08
CA LEU A 30 -6.69 8.99 17.94
C LEU A 30 -5.58 9.92 18.46
N THR A 31 -4.53 9.38 19.10
CA THR A 31 -3.49 10.15 19.79
C THR A 31 -2.11 10.14 19.13
N ASP A 32 -1.84 9.17 18.26
CA ASP A 32 -0.55 9.10 17.55
C ASP A 32 -0.65 9.78 16.17
N PRO A 33 0.42 10.42 15.70
CA PRO A 33 0.46 10.93 14.33
C PRO A 33 0.20 9.79 13.34
N PRO A 34 -0.46 10.07 12.20
CA PRO A 34 -0.75 9.04 11.22
C PRO A 34 0.55 8.43 10.69
N ASP A 35 0.56 7.12 10.48
CA ASP A 35 1.69 6.45 9.85
C ASP A 35 1.83 6.90 8.40
N GLN A 36 3.07 7.00 7.94
CA GLN A 36 3.37 7.36 6.56
C GLN A 36 4.29 6.35 5.89
N ALA A 37 4.07 6.18 4.59
CA ALA A 37 4.95 5.42 3.72
C ALA A 37 5.10 6.11 2.36
N ARG A 38 6.27 6.00 1.74
CA ARG A 38 6.55 6.60 0.43
C ARG A 38 6.50 5.57 -0.67
N ILE A 39 5.91 5.94 -1.81
CA ILE A 39 5.99 5.16 -3.03
C ILE A 39 7.30 5.47 -3.72
N VAL A 40 8.14 4.45 -3.85
CA VAL A 40 9.49 4.53 -4.43
C VAL A 40 9.67 3.49 -5.53
N SER A 41 10.69 3.64 -6.35
CA SER A 41 11.11 2.60 -7.27
C SER A 41 11.73 1.47 -6.47
N CYS A 42 11.40 0.22 -6.79
CA CYS A 42 12.12 -0.91 -6.23
C CYS A 42 13.57 -0.86 -6.74
N GLU A 43 14.50 -0.62 -5.83
CA GLU A 43 15.94 -0.64 -6.14
C GLU A 43 16.33 -2.06 -6.61
N GLU A 44 17.25 -2.16 -7.58
CA GLU A 44 17.85 -3.42 -8.06
C GLU A 44 16.98 -4.40 -8.86
N GLN A 45 15.90 -3.96 -9.51
CA GLN A 45 15.11 -4.83 -10.41
C GLN A 45 15.27 -4.46 -11.89
N ILE A 46 15.42 -5.49 -12.74
CA ILE A 46 15.50 -5.36 -14.20
C ILE A 46 14.19 -4.81 -14.79
N ILE A 47 13.08 -5.00 -14.06
CA ILE A 47 11.74 -4.52 -14.43
C ILE A 47 11.37 -3.40 -13.45
N ALA A 48 10.96 -2.25 -13.98
CA ALA A 48 10.48 -1.13 -13.17
C ALA A 48 9.24 -1.56 -12.38
N ARG A 49 9.34 -1.54 -11.04
CA ARG A 49 8.26 -1.89 -10.12
C ARG A 49 8.16 -0.84 -9.01
N SER A 50 6.94 -0.54 -8.58
CA SER A 50 6.69 0.35 -7.44
C SER A 50 6.81 -0.42 -6.12
N CYS A 51 7.48 0.19 -5.15
CA CYS A 51 7.68 -0.31 -3.80
C CYS A 51 7.11 0.70 -2.79
N VAL A 52 6.72 0.22 -1.61
CA VAL A 52 6.38 1.04 -0.45
C VAL A 52 7.56 1.05 0.51
N ARG A 53 8.11 2.22 0.79
CA ARG A 53 9.10 2.44 1.85
C ARG A 53 8.40 2.99 3.10
N MET A 54 8.35 2.17 4.14
CA MET A 54 7.79 2.50 5.44
C MET A 54 8.70 3.49 6.19
N SER A 55 8.14 4.20 7.17
CA SER A 55 8.89 5.13 8.05
C SER A 55 10.07 4.47 8.79
N ASN A 56 9.97 3.17 9.09
CA ASN A 56 11.04 2.39 9.71
C ASN A 56 12.14 1.94 8.74
N GLY A 57 12.08 2.34 7.46
CA GLY A 57 13.06 2.01 6.42
C GLY A 57 12.79 0.70 5.68
N ALA A 58 11.84 -0.12 6.15
CA ALA A 58 11.46 -1.35 5.44
C ALA A 58 10.85 -1.01 4.08
N THR A 59 11.27 -1.75 3.04
CA THR A 59 10.79 -1.55 1.67
C THR A 59 10.15 -2.83 1.16
N PHE A 60 8.90 -2.74 0.70
CA PHE A 60 8.14 -3.89 0.22
C PHE A 60 7.63 -3.66 -1.20
N PRO A 61 7.67 -4.66 -2.09
CA PRO A 61 7.10 -4.53 -3.42
C PRO A 61 5.57 -4.38 -3.34
N LEU A 62 5.02 -3.47 -4.14
CA LEU A 62 3.57 -3.41 -4.35
C LEU A 62 3.15 -4.58 -5.24
N GLU A 63 2.07 -5.24 -4.86
CA GLU A 63 1.53 -6.40 -5.56
C GLU A 63 0.05 -6.21 -5.81
N ALA A 64 -0.41 -6.57 -7.01
CA ALA A 64 -1.83 -6.69 -7.27
C ALA A 64 -2.41 -7.82 -6.41
N SER A 65 -3.63 -7.62 -5.94
CA SER A 65 -4.42 -8.60 -5.19
C SER A 65 -5.86 -8.58 -5.69
N ASP A 66 -6.63 -9.61 -5.34
CA ASP A 66 -8.03 -9.76 -5.78
C ASP A 66 -8.92 -8.56 -5.42
N THR A 67 -8.56 -7.80 -4.38
CA THR A 67 -9.36 -6.68 -3.85
C THR A 67 -8.69 -5.32 -4.00
N GLY A 68 -7.53 -5.23 -4.66
CA GLY A 68 -6.77 -3.97 -4.79
C GLY A 68 -5.26 -4.21 -4.82
N VAL A 69 -4.51 -3.48 -4.00
CA VAL A 69 -3.05 -3.57 -3.93
C VAL A 69 -2.61 -4.02 -2.54
N ALA A 70 -1.59 -4.87 -2.47
CA ALA A 70 -1.03 -5.34 -1.21
C ALA A 70 0.49 -5.15 -1.16
N TYR A 71 1.03 -5.03 0.05
CA TYR A 71 2.46 -5.06 0.32
C TYR A 71 2.70 -5.56 1.76
N GLY A 72 3.91 -6.03 2.04
CA GLY A 72 4.29 -6.53 3.36
C GLY A 72 5.25 -7.71 3.27
N ASN A 73 5.32 -8.50 4.33
CA ASN A 73 6.16 -9.69 4.46
C ASN A 73 5.32 -10.90 4.91
N GLU A 74 6.00 -11.97 5.31
CA GLU A 74 5.38 -13.22 5.76
C GLU A 74 4.62 -13.10 7.08
N GLU A 75 4.89 -12.05 7.88
CA GLU A 75 4.31 -11.84 9.20
C GLU A 75 3.19 -10.79 9.20
N LEU A 76 3.37 -9.71 8.42
CA LEU A 76 2.48 -8.56 8.35
C LEU A 76 2.18 -8.23 6.89
N ARG A 77 0.90 -8.17 6.54
CA ARG A 77 0.43 -7.81 5.19
C ARG A 77 -0.58 -6.68 5.25
N ILE A 78 -0.37 -5.65 4.44
CA ILE A 78 -1.31 -4.56 4.24
C ILE A 78 -2.01 -4.75 2.90
N VAL A 79 -3.34 -4.64 2.90
CA VAL A 79 -4.17 -4.68 1.69
C VAL A 79 -4.93 -3.36 1.60
N LEU A 80 -4.77 -2.66 0.48
CA LEU A 80 -5.35 -1.37 0.19
C LEU A 80 -6.38 -1.51 -0.94
N GLN A 81 -7.60 -1.08 -0.66
CA GLN A 81 -8.68 -0.98 -1.62
C GLN A 81 -9.00 0.49 -1.88
N LEU A 82 -9.04 0.87 -3.15
CA LEU A 82 -9.34 2.22 -3.61
C LEU A 82 -10.80 2.57 -3.37
N ASP A 83 -11.06 3.82 -2.97
CA ASP A 83 -12.40 4.39 -3.05
C ASP A 83 -12.85 4.50 -4.52
N ALA A 84 -14.16 4.47 -4.75
CA ALA A 84 -14.71 4.65 -6.09
C ALA A 84 -14.41 6.06 -6.64
N GLY A 85 -14.35 6.18 -7.97
CA GLY A 85 -14.21 7.48 -8.64
C GLY A 85 -12.78 8.01 -8.76
N GLY A 86 -11.75 7.18 -8.52
CA GLY A 86 -10.35 7.55 -8.76
C GLY A 86 -9.78 8.53 -7.74
N VAL A 87 -10.41 8.65 -6.57
CA VAL A 87 -9.91 9.43 -5.44
C VAL A 87 -8.60 8.79 -4.96
N PRO A 88 -7.56 9.56 -4.61
CA PRO A 88 -6.33 8.98 -4.11
C PRO A 88 -6.48 8.62 -2.62
N SER A 89 -7.50 7.84 -2.29
CA SER A 89 -7.81 7.38 -0.94
C SER A 89 -8.52 6.04 -0.99
N GLY A 90 -8.69 5.43 0.18
CA GLY A 90 -9.38 4.16 0.26
C GLY A 90 -9.51 3.60 1.68
N ILE A 91 -9.88 2.33 1.73
CA ILE A 91 -9.84 1.52 2.94
C ILE A 91 -8.64 0.58 2.89
N GLY A 92 -8.07 0.29 4.06
CA GLY A 92 -6.96 -0.63 4.20
C GLY A 92 -7.22 -1.64 5.31
N GLN A 93 -6.53 -2.76 5.25
CA GLN A 93 -6.48 -3.76 6.31
C GLN A 93 -5.02 -4.14 6.57
N LEU A 94 -4.56 -3.98 7.81
CA LEU A 94 -3.32 -4.56 8.30
C LEU A 94 -3.65 -5.93 8.86
N LYS A 95 -3.03 -6.98 8.32
CA LYS A 95 -3.24 -8.36 8.73
C LYS A 95 -1.96 -8.89 9.34
N ASN A 96 -2.07 -9.41 10.55
CA ASN A 96 -1.06 -10.28 11.12
C ASN A 96 -1.29 -11.68 10.56
N VAL A 97 -0.38 -12.13 9.71
CA VAL A 97 -0.48 -13.42 9.02
C VAL A 97 -0.30 -14.58 10.01
N THR A 98 0.48 -14.38 11.06
CA THR A 98 0.77 -15.38 12.09
C THR A 98 -0.41 -15.57 13.05
N SER A 99 -1.04 -14.48 13.54
CA SER A 99 -2.17 -14.56 14.47
C SER A 99 -3.55 -14.56 13.80
N GLY A 100 -3.64 -14.13 12.55
CA GLY A 100 -4.90 -13.93 11.81
C GLY A 100 -5.65 -12.65 12.19
N GLU A 101 -5.13 -11.84 13.10
CA GLU A 101 -5.76 -10.58 13.51
C GLU A 101 -5.71 -9.55 12.37
N ALA A 102 -6.77 -8.76 12.25
CA ALA A 102 -6.88 -7.72 11.23
C ALA A 102 -7.35 -6.40 11.83
N THR A 103 -6.64 -5.32 11.49
CA THR A 103 -6.96 -3.95 11.87
C THR A 103 -7.35 -3.15 10.64
N GLY A 104 -8.54 -2.54 10.68
CA GLY A 104 -9.02 -1.66 9.62
C GLY A 104 -8.41 -0.26 9.71
N MET A 105 -8.15 0.35 8.56
CA MET A 105 -7.63 1.71 8.46
C MET A 105 -8.24 2.48 7.28
N ARG A 106 -8.18 3.80 7.35
CA ARG A 106 -8.34 4.69 6.18
C ARG A 106 -6.96 5.08 5.68
N TRP A 107 -6.82 5.22 4.37
CA TRP A 107 -5.58 5.72 3.79
C TRP A 107 -5.84 6.79 2.75
N VAL A 108 -4.87 7.69 2.60
CA VAL A 108 -4.85 8.72 1.57
C VAL A 108 -3.46 8.72 0.94
N SER A 109 -3.40 8.87 -0.38
CA SER A 109 -2.19 9.09 -1.16
C SER A 109 -2.14 10.54 -1.61
N LEU A 110 -1.04 11.22 -1.33
CA LEU A 110 -0.85 12.60 -1.75
C LEU A 110 0.46 12.71 -2.56
N PRO A 111 0.48 13.51 -3.65
CA PRO A 111 1.73 13.93 -4.27
C PRO A 111 2.61 14.62 -3.21
N SER A 112 3.87 14.19 -3.11
CA SER A 112 4.83 14.77 -2.16
C SER A 112 5.41 16.09 -2.63
#